data_AF-A0A4V2MQS2-F1
#
_entry.id   AF-A0A4V2MQS2-F1
#
_cell.length_a   1.000
_cell.length_b   1.000
_cell.length_c   1.000
_cell.angle_alpha   90.00
_cell.angle_beta   90.00
_cell.angle_gamma   90.00
#
_symmetry.space_group_name_H-M   'P 1'
#
loop_
_entity.id
_entity.type
_entity.pdbx_description
1 polymer ?
#
loop_
_entity_poly.entity_id
_entity_poly.type
_entity_poly.pdbx_seq_one_letter_code
_entity_poly.pdbx_strand_id
1 'polypeptide(L)'
;MELGIYKNINMLRNRQIFGKSTSLNTWMACMLLLVLSISSCKKANPISEDPYAGGKETLGIKFLSDVSDTEDVNGVTQITFEVNGLMPFKDKVKFYINDTEATITKITDKTITVLFPAGASTGGTTLVVDDQIFFGPAYRVDGKVEVDATFATNTDFAFIRQVLPLPNGNLVMVGFFNNYMAAATIKKPINNIVLINANGFITKGFLTGKGANNAISSIVRLPTGQFLVGGSLTKYNDRDGINSITRLNSDGSLDSSRVEVVGNSSDRSYDTVATFNGGVLGNVSKVFNYNNSIYAIGSFNNYAEYFYERSTRDNKVVGYTPLNGLLKMTMSGKMDSTYNFNKSANQPYQAGNGSISDALMQSDGKIILVGSFTTYQGLNTGRIVRIGTDGLVDATYPSGTGADDAINAITYSATSGKYLVAGIFNNYNGFATKGLVMLNADGTIDKKLVLKQIEGGSIGKAYQLKSGKLLVFGSFKKYDGIIRQGFMILNPDGSLAAGYNNTGKFQGIVNDVYESVDIFGNPTALIAGAISLFDNQQVSGAVRISIKP
;
A
#
# COMPACT_ATOMS: atom_id res chain seq x y z
N MET A 1 -62.32 -27.70 43.32
CA MET A 1 -62.23 -27.73 41.85
C MET A 1 -63.18 -26.67 41.34
N GLU A 2 -62.74 -25.41 41.29
CA GLU A 2 -63.46 -24.27 40.71
C GLU A 2 -62.55 -23.02 40.67
N LEU A 3 -62.82 -22.12 39.71
CA LEU A 3 -62.63 -20.64 39.68
C LEU A 3 -61.42 -19.95 40.38
N GLY A 4 -60.67 -19.12 39.63
CA GLY A 4 -59.66 -18.21 40.23
C GLY A 4 -58.83 -17.24 39.34
N ILE A 5 -59.47 -16.52 38.41
CA ILE A 5 -59.15 -15.21 37.75
C ILE A 5 -58.25 -14.22 38.58
N TYR A 6 -57.43 -13.25 38.10
CA TYR A 6 -57.43 -12.26 36.97
C TYR A 6 -56.00 -12.12 36.31
N LYS A 7 -55.79 -11.90 34.99
CA LYS A 7 -56.01 -10.73 34.06
C LYS A 7 -54.94 -9.59 34.23
N ASN A 8 -54.54 -8.75 33.25
CA ASN A 8 -55.12 -8.35 31.94
C ASN A 8 -54.09 -7.61 31.00
N ILE A 9 -54.55 -7.12 29.82
CA ILE A 9 -53.99 -6.03 28.95
C ILE A 9 -52.82 -6.44 28.02
N ASN A 10 -52.74 -6.16 26.69
CA ASN A 10 -53.59 -5.58 25.61
C ASN A 10 -52.83 -5.77 24.24
N MET A 11 -53.27 -5.53 22.97
CA MET A 11 -54.54 -5.18 22.29
C MET A 11 -54.42 -5.35 20.73
N LEU A 12 -55.51 -5.75 20.02
CA LEU A 12 -55.89 -5.38 18.62
C LEU A 12 -54.97 -5.82 17.42
N ARG A 13 -55.42 -6.01 16.14
CA ARG A 13 -56.75 -6.05 15.46
C ARG A 13 -56.68 -6.71 14.05
N ASN A 14 -57.78 -7.35 13.59
CA ASN A 14 -58.35 -7.41 12.19
C ASN A 14 -57.48 -7.75 10.94
N ARG A 15 -58.00 -8.27 9.81
CA ARG A 15 -59.17 -9.13 9.45
C ARG A 15 -58.94 -9.67 8.00
N GLN A 16 -59.77 -10.61 7.52
CA GLN A 16 -59.67 -11.29 6.20
C GLN A 16 -60.00 -10.38 4.97
N ILE A 17 -59.69 -10.83 3.72
CA ILE A 17 -60.66 -11.24 2.65
C ILE A 17 -59.99 -11.46 1.24
N PHE A 18 -60.37 -12.57 0.55
CA PHE A 18 -60.21 -12.95 -0.90
C PHE A 18 -58.79 -12.90 -1.57
N GLY A 19 -58.51 -13.59 -2.70
CA GLY A 19 -59.35 -14.45 -3.57
C GLY A 19 -58.55 -15.26 -4.62
N LYS A 20 -59.24 -16.03 -5.49
CA LYS A 20 -58.65 -16.93 -6.53
C LYS A 20 -58.11 -16.17 -7.76
N SER A 21 -57.07 -16.69 -8.43
CA SER A 21 -57.06 -16.74 -9.92
C SER A 21 -56.14 -17.84 -10.52
N THR A 22 -56.73 -18.59 -11.44
CA THR A 22 -56.22 -19.33 -12.62
C THR A 22 -54.72 -19.50 -12.90
N SER A 23 -54.38 -20.74 -13.27
CA SER A 23 -53.18 -21.13 -14.02
C SER A 23 -53.21 -20.64 -15.49
N LEU A 24 -52.56 -19.51 -15.80
CA LEU A 24 -52.15 -19.15 -17.16
C LEU A 24 -51.08 -18.04 -17.13
N ASN A 25 -49.79 -18.36 -17.36
CA ASN A 25 -48.79 -17.36 -17.81
C ASN A 25 -47.41 -17.92 -18.20
N THR A 26 -46.99 -19.10 -17.72
CA THR A 26 -45.64 -19.66 -17.99
C THR A 26 -45.37 -20.00 -19.46
N TRP A 27 -46.40 -20.02 -20.31
CA TRP A 27 -46.27 -20.21 -21.77
C TRP A 27 -46.26 -18.90 -22.57
N MET A 28 -46.94 -17.84 -22.12
CA MET A 28 -46.95 -16.55 -22.82
C MET A 28 -45.61 -15.82 -22.69
N ALA A 29 -44.90 -15.98 -21.56
CA ALA A 29 -43.54 -15.46 -21.38
C ALA A 29 -42.56 -16.03 -22.44
N CYS A 30 -42.66 -17.33 -22.74
CA CYS A 30 -41.80 -17.98 -23.74
C CYS A 30 -42.17 -17.57 -25.18
N MET A 31 -43.43 -17.29 -25.49
CA MET A 31 -43.83 -16.78 -26.80
C MET A 31 -43.42 -15.31 -27.02
N LEU A 32 -43.48 -14.43 -26.01
CA LEU A 32 -43.03 -13.04 -26.17
C LEU A 32 -41.52 -12.96 -26.50
N LEU A 33 -40.71 -13.86 -25.94
CA LEU A 33 -39.27 -13.96 -26.25
C LEU A 33 -38.98 -14.60 -27.63
N LEU A 34 -39.94 -15.30 -28.24
CA LEU A 34 -39.79 -15.91 -29.56
C LEU A 34 -40.39 -15.08 -30.72
N VAL A 35 -41.12 -14.00 -30.41
CA VAL A 35 -41.71 -13.10 -31.42
C VAL A 35 -40.85 -11.83 -31.62
N LEU A 36 -40.01 -11.47 -30.65
CA LEU A 36 -39.03 -10.37 -30.79
C LEU A 36 -37.85 -10.70 -31.73
N SER A 37 -37.74 -11.92 -32.24
CA SER A 37 -36.66 -12.35 -33.15
C SER A 37 -36.99 -12.22 -34.64
N ILE A 38 -38.21 -11.80 -35.04
CA ILE A 38 -38.65 -11.79 -36.45
C ILE A 38 -39.27 -10.43 -36.84
N SER A 39 -38.52 -9.33 -36.73
CA SER A 39 -38.89 -8.02 -37.31
C SER A 39 -37.71 -7.07 -37.55
N SER A 40 -36.62 -7.55 -38.17
CA SER A 40 -35.57 -6.65 -38.71
C SER A 40 -35.01 -7.07 -40.08
N CYS A 41 -35.86 -7.60 -40.97
CA CYS A 41 -35.53 -7.84 -42.39
C CYS A 41 -36.11 -6.76 -43.31
N LYS A 42 -35.82 -5.49 -43.02
CA LYS A 42 -35.68 -4.49 -44.10
C LYS A 42 -34.25 -4.59 -44.61
N LYS A 43 -34.05 -4.59 -45.94
CA LYS A 43 -32.72 -4.72 -46.55
C LYS A 43 -31.76 -3.74 -45.87
N ALA A 44 -30.67 -4.26 -45.31
CA ALA A 44 -29.56 -3.42 -44.91
C ALA A 44 -29.03 -2.68 -46.14
N ASN A 45 -28.82 -1.38 -46.03
CA ASN A 45 -27.79 -0.76 -46.85
C ASN A 45 -26.48 -1.51 -46.52
N PRO A 46 -25.66 -1.90 -47.53
CA PRO A 46 -24.37 -2.47 -47.21
C PRO A 46 -23.60 -1.48 -46.35
N ILE A 47 -22.92 -1.97 -45.31
CA ILE A 47 -21.92 -1.17 -44.58
C ILE A 47 -20.71 -1.06 -45.52
N SER A 48 -20.83 -0.12 -46.45
CA SER A 48 -19.92 0.06 -47.57
C SER A 48 -18.75 0.95 -47.18
N GLU A 49 -17.98 0.47 -46.21
CA GLU A 49 -16.53 0.64 -46.11
C GLU A 49 -16.07 -0.14 -44.87
N ASP A 50 -15.07 -1.02 -45.05
CA ASP A 50 -14.36 -1.62 -43.94
C ASP A 50 -13.54 -0.52 -43.26
N PRO A 51 -13.65 -0.29 -41.93
CA PRO A 51 -12.86 0.73 -41.24
C PRO A 51 -11.34 0.50 -41.30
N TYR A 52 -10.87 -0.63 -41.83
CA TYR A 52 -9.46 -0.92 -42.11
C TYR A 52 -9.10 -0.88 -43.61
N ALA A 53 -10.04 -0.60 -44.51
CA ALA A 53 -9.77 -0.41 -45.93
C ALA A 53 -8.95 0.88 -46.16
N GLY A 54 -7.64 0.70 -46.36
CA GLY A 54 -6.67 1.81 -46.42
C GLY A 54 -5.53 1.70 -45.39
N GLY A 55 -5.50 0.65 -44.56
CA GLY A 55 -4.30 0.31 -43.79
C GLY A 55 -3.09 0.11 -44.70
N LYS A 56 -1.96 0.77 -44.38
CA LYS A 56 -0.68 0.61 -45.11
C LYS A 56 -0.30 -0.88 -45.12
N GLU A 57 0.18 -1.40 -46.25
CA GLU A 57 0.72 -2.76 -46.31
C GLU A 57 1.90 -2.92 -45.33
N THR A 58 1.98 -4.08 -44.69
CA THR A 58 3.08 -4.40 -43.77
C THR A 58 4.41 -4.47 -44.52
N LEU A 59 5.42 -3.74 -44.04
CA LEU A 59 6.73 -3.64 -44.69
C LEU A 59 7.56 -4.95 -44.65
N GLY A 60 7.02 -6.05 -44.13
CA GLY A 60 7.72 -7.34 -44.00
C GLY A 60 8.84 -7.38 -42.95
N ILE A 61 9.10 -6.26 -42.27
CA ILE A 61 10.11 -6.14 -41.21
C ILE A 61 9.73 -7.03 -40.03
N LYS A 62 10.66 -7.87 -39.59
CA LYS A 62 10.44 -8.78 -38.44
C LYS A 62 11.74 -9.06 -37.68
N PHE A 63 11.68 -8.95 -36.36
CA PHE A 63 12.72 -9.49 -35.46
C PHE A 63 12.73 -11.02 -35.49
N LEU A 64 13.92 -11.63 -35.40
CA LEU A 64 14.09 -13.08 -35.54
C LEU A 64 14.31 -13.83 -34.21
N SER A 65 14.66 -13.12 -33.12
CA SER A 65 15.13 -13.64 -31.81
C SER A 65 16.38 -14.53 -31.92
N ASP A 66 17.49 -14.26 -31.24
CA ASP A 66 17.61 -13.73 -29.87
C ASP A 66 18.39 -12.40 -29.73
N VAL A 67 18.68 -12.01 -28.48
CA VAL A 67 19.66 -10.96 -28.11
C VAL A 67 20.85 -11.67 -27.45
N SER A 68 22.07 -11.32 -27.83
CA SER A 68 23.27 -11.74 -27.09
C SER A 68 23.39 -10.92 -25.80
N ASP A 69 23.28 -11.57 -24.64
CA ASP A 69 23.51 -10.93 -23.34
C ASP A 69 24.84 -10.14 -23.34
N THR A 70 24.78 -8.86 -23.01
CA THR A 70 25.92 -7.94 -23.02
C THR A 70 25.83 -6.94 -21.89
N GLU A 71 26.89 -6.84 -21.10
CA GLU A 71 27.02 -5.86 -20.01
C GLU A 71 27.07 -4.43 -20.58
N ASP A 72 26.32 -3.48 -20.00
CA ASP A 72 26.49 -2.05 -20.33
C ASP A 72 27.59 -1.41 -19.48
N VAL A 73 28.49 -0.71 -20.15
CA VAL A 73 29.40 0.26 -19.53
C VAL A 73 29.23 1.60 -20.25
N ASN A 74 28.37 2.45 -19.70
CA ASN A 74 28.23 3.87 -20.02
C ASN A 74 27.84 4.20 -21.48
N GLY A 75 27.09 3.33 -22.17
CA GLY A 75 26.59 3.63 -23.53
C GLY A 75 27.64 3.56 -24.64
N VAL A 76 28.79 2.95 -24.37
CA VAL A 76 29.81 2.62 -25.39
C VAL A 76 29.53 1.26 -26.05
N THR A 77 28.73 0.41 -25.40
CA THR A 77 28.35 -0.92 -25.88
C THR A 77 27.54 -0.82 -27.18
N GLN A 78 28.00 -1.53 -28.22
CA GLN A 78 27.22 -1.79 -29.43
C GLN A 78 26.38 -3.06 -29.25
N ILE A 79 25.07 -2.93 -29.42
CA ILE A 79 24.11 -4.03 -29.31
C ILE A 79 23.65 -4.39 -30.72
N THR A 80 23.63 -5.69 -31.06
CA THR A 80 23.13 -6.18 -32.35
C THR A 80 21.88 -7.02 -32.17
N PHE A 81 20.86 -6.77 -32.99
CA PHE A 81 19.58 -7.48 -33.01
C PHE A 81 19.38 -8.15 -34.36
N GLU A 82 18.86 -9.38 -34.38
CA GLU A 82 18.49 -10.05 -35.63
C GLU A 82 17.13 -9.57 -36.16
N VAL A 83 17.13 -9.03 -37.37
CA VAL A 83 15.98 -8.38 -38.04
C VAL A 83 16.03 -8.67 -39.54
N ASN A 84 14.94 -9.20 -40.09
CA ASN A 84 14.76 -9.39 -41.53
C ASN A 84 13.99 -8.22 -42.16
N GLY A 85 14.18 -8.00 -43.47
CA GLY A 85 13.40 -7.06 -44.28
C GLY A 85 13.80 -5.59 -44.16
N LEU A 86 14.89 -5.27 -43.46
CA LEU A 86 15.21 -3.88 -43.07
C LEU A 86 15.95 -3.07 -44.15
N MET A 87 16.74 -3.73 -45.02
CA MET A 87 17.62 -3.06 -46.01
C MET A 87 16.92 -2.11 -47.00
N PRO A 88 15.70 -2.39 -47.53
CA PRO A 88 14.98 -1.44 -48.39
C PRO A 88 14.64 -0.11 -47.70
N PHE A 89 14.66 -0.08 -46.37
CA PHE A 89 14.22 1.06 -45.56
C PHE A 89 15.35 1.73 -44.78
N LYS A 90 16.60 1.25 -44.92
CA LYS A 90 17.75 1.56 -44.04
C LYS A 90 17.92 3.04 -43.66
N ASP A 91 17.66 3.97 -44.59
CA ASP A 91 17.86 5.42 -44.41
C ASP A 91 16.66 6.12 -43.74
N LYS A 92 15.59 5.38 -43.44
CA LYS A 92 14.37 5.84 -42.75
C LYS A 92 14.17 5.22 -41.35
N VAL A 93 14.97 4.21 -41.00
CA VAL A 93 14.78 3.44 -39.77
C VAL A 93 15.12 4.27 -38.54
N LYS A 94 14.23 4.25 -37.55
CA LYS A 94 14.53 4.61 -36.16
C LYS A 94 14.45 3.37 -35.28
N PHE A 95 15.36 3.25 -34.31
CA PHE A 95 15.38 2.17 -33.32
C PHE A 95 15.25 2.76 -31.92
N TYR A 96 14.49 2.10 -31.06
CA TYR A 96 14.24 2.52 -29.68
C TYR A 96 14.48 1.37 -28.71
N ILE A 97 15.07 1.69 -27.56
CA ILE A 97 15.13 0.81 -26.37
C ILE A 97 14.33 1.51 -25.26
N ASN A 98 13.22 0.90 -24.84
CA ASN A 98 12.30 1.46 -23.83
C ASN A 98 11.95 2.93 -24.14
N ASP A 99 11.38 3.16 -25.33
CA ASP A 99 11.04 4.45 -25.96
C ASP A 99 12.16 5.51 -25.99
N THR A 100 13.43 5.12 -25.80
CA THR A 100 14.61 5.99 -25.92
C THR A 100 15.32 5.72 -27.24
N GLU A 101 15.48 6.73 -28.10
CA GLU A 101 16.02 6.57 -29.46
C GLU A 101 17.52 6.22 -29.44
N ALA A 102 17.89 5.13 -30.11
CA ALA A 102 19.24 4.58 -30.16
C ALA A 102 19.95 4.96 -31.47
N THR A 103 21.23 5.34 -31.40
CA THR A 103 22.03 5.66 -32.59
C THR A 103 22.39 4.40 -33.34
N ILE A 104 21.84 4.24 -34.55
CA ILE A 104 22.12 3.11 -35.43
C ILE A 104 23.54 3.24 -36.01
N THR A 105 24.36 2.21 -35.87
CA THR A 105 25.74 2.16 -36.39
C THR A 105 25.87 1.29 -37.65
N LYS A 106 24.99 0.30 -37.81
CA LYS A 106 25.02 -0.65 -38.94
C LYS A 106 23.65 -1.25 -39.21
N ILE A 107 23.32 -1.44 -40.48
CA ILE A 107 22.19 -2.26 -40.95
C ILE A 107 22.74 -3.28 -41.96
N THR A 108 22.19 -4.49 -41.95
CA THR A 108 22.38 -5.54 -42.96
C THR A 108 21.03 -6.19 -43.28
N ASP A 109 20.98 -7.14 -44.23
CA ASP A 109 19.75 -7.89 -44.54
C ASP A 109 19.20 -8.71 -43.36
N LYS A 110 20.03 -8.98 -42.35
CA LYS A 110 19.70 -9.85 -41.20
C LYS A 110 19.86 -9.19 -39.83
N THR A 111 20.50 -8.02 -39.74
CA THR A 111 20.83 -7.41 -38.43
C THR A 111 20.76 -5.90 -38.45
N ILE A 112 20.46 -5.33 -37.28
CA ILE A 112 20.71 -3.93 -36.95
C ILE A 112 21.66 -3.86 -35.75
N THR A 113 22.67 -3.00 -35.81
CA THR A 113 23.55 -2.67 -34.68
C THR A 113 23.32 -1.22 -34.26
N VAL A 114 23.20 -1.00 -32.95
CA VAL A 114 22.98 0.32 -32.34
C VAL A 114 23.96 0.57 -31.19
N LEU A 115 24.25 1.83 -30.88
CA LEU A 115 24.81 2.22 -29.58
C LEU A 115 23.70 2.21 -28.53
N PHE A 116 23.99 1.70 -27.33
CA PHE A 116 23.04 1.75 -26.22
C PHE A 116 22.73 3.22 -25.83
N PRO A 117 21.45 3.67 -25.87
CA PRO A 117 21.12 5.08 -25.65
C PRO A 117 21.28 5.47 -24.18
N ALA A 118 22.06 6.52 -23.95
CA ALA A 118 22.44 6.99 -22.62
C ALA A 118 21.23 7.27 -21.72
N GLY A 119 21.14 6.55 -20.60
CA GLY A 119 20.08 6.72 -19.60
C GLY A 119 18.81 5.88 -19.83
N ALA A 120 18.73 5.08 -20.89
CA ALA A 120 17.67 4.08 -21.05
C ALA A 120 17.71 2.99 -19.95
N SER A 121 16.65 2.19 -19.86
CA SER A 121 16.49 1.14 -18.84
C SER A 121 15.70 -0.06 -19.40
N THR A 122 15.72 -1.22 -18.73
CA THR A 122 15.12 -2.49 -19.17
C THR A 122 13.70 -2.33 -19.72
N GLY A 123 13.46 -2.78 -20.96
CA GLY A 123 12.17 -2.62 -21.62
C GLY A 123 12.11 -3.20 -23.03
N GLY A 124 11.00 -3.00 -23.72
CA GLY A 124 10.82 -3.44 -25.10
C GLY A 124 11.74 -2.71 -26.08
N THR A 125 12.16 -3.38 -27.14
CA THR A 125 12.79 -2.75 -28.30
C THR A 125 11.78 -2.53 -29.41
N THR A 126 11.95 -1.45 -30.18
CA THR A 126 10.99 -1.03 -31.21
C THR A 126 11.70 -0.45 -32.43
N LEU A 127 11.29 -0.89 -33.62
CA LEU A 127 11.63 -0.27 -34.90
C LEU A 127 10.48 0.62 -35.37
N VAL A 128 10.78 1.78 -35.94
CA VAL A 128 9.81 2.67 -36.60
C VAL A 128 10.27 3.00 -38.01
N VAL A 129 9.40 2.80 -39.00
CA VAL A 129 9.64 3.06 -40.44
C VAL A 129 8.35 3.54 -41.09
N ASP A 130 8.35 4.71 -41.74
CA ASP A 130 7.18 5.30 -42.42
C ASP A 130 5.89 5.22 -41.57
N ASP A 131 6.00 5.61 -40.30
CA ASP A 131 4.98 5.55 -39.22
C ASP A 131 4.50 4.15 -38.80
N GLN A 132 5.02 3.07 -39.40
CA GLN A 132 4.75 1.70 -38.95
C GLN A 132 5.68 1.33 -37.78
N ILE A 133 5.12 0.64 -36.79
CA ILE A 133 5.80 0.23 -35.55
C ILE A 133 5.97 -1.28 -35.54
N PHE A 134 7.21 -1.76 -35.37
CA PHE A 134 7.54 -3.18 -35.28
C PHE A 134 8.19 -3.46 -33.92
N PHE A 135 7.52 -4.26 -33.09
CA PHE A 135 8.00 -4.63 -31.77
C PHE A 135 9.06 -5.75 -31.84
N GLY A 136 10.13 -5.59 -31.07
CA GLY A 136 11.22 -6.55 -30.94
C GLY A 136 11.26 -7.23 -29.57
N PRO A 137 12.35 -7.97 -29.27
CA PRO A 137 12.54 -8.58 -27.96
C PRO A 137 12.65 -7.52 -26.86
N ALA A 138 12.42 -7.93 -25.62
CA ALA A 138 12.79 -7.12 -24.46
C ALA A 138 14.33 -7.08 -24.34
N TYR A 139 14.88 -5.91 -24.06
CA TYR A 139 16.29 -5.72 -23.72
C TYR A 139 16.42 -5.50 -22.22
N ARG A 140 17.26 -6.32 -21.57
CA ARG A 140 17.64 -6.16 -20.17
C ARG A 140 18.86 -5.23 -20.08
N VAL A 141 18.79 -4.24 -19.22
CA VAL A 141 19.91 -3.35 -18.89
C VAL A 141 20.40 -3.74 -17.50
N ASP A 142 21.59 -4.33 -17.44
CA ASP A 142 22.24 -4.62 -16.16
C ASP A 142 22.79 -3.34 -15.50
N GLY A 143 23.10 -3.44 -14.22
CA GLY A 143 23.53 -2.30 -13.43
C GLY A 143 23.58 -2.60 -11.94
N LYS A 144 23.42 -1.54 -11.13
CA LYS A 144 23.54 -1.60 -9.68
C LYS A 144 22.24 -1.95 -8.96
N VAL A 145 21.10 -2.03 -9.66
CA VAL A 145 19.83 -2.51 -9.10
C VAL A 145 19.35 -3.73 -9.87
N GLU A 146 19.00 -4.79 -9.15
CA GLU A 146 18.44 -6.03 -9.67
C GLU A 146 17.43 -6.63 -8.69
N VAL A 147 16.52 -7.47 -9.18
CA VAL A 147 15.65 -8.28 -8.31
C VAL A 147 16.48 -9.40 -7.67
N ASP A 148 16.43 -9.50 -6.35
CA ASP A 148 17.15 -10.53 -5.61
C ASP A 148 16.38 -11.86 -5.64
N ALA A 149 16.78 -12.72 -6.57
CA ALA A 149 16.22 -14.07 -6.75
C ALA A 149 16.44 -15.02 -5.55
N THR A 150 17.25 -14.65 -4.54
CA THR A 150 17.40 -15.44 -3.31
C THR A 150 16.31 -15.17 -2.27
N PHE A 151 15.48 -14.13 -2.47
CA PHE A 151 14.32 -13.86 -1.64
C PHE A 151 13.09 -14.59 -2.17
N ALA A 152 12.48 -15.45 -1.35
CA ALA A 152 11.29 -16.18 -1.71
C ALA A 152 10.10 -15.22 -1.90
N THR A 153 9.68 -15.03 -3.14
CA THR A 153 8.53 -14.20 -3.51
C THR A 153 7.21 -14.87 -3.17
N ASN A 154 6.18 -14.05 -3.01
CA ASN A 154 4.81 -14.54 -2.89
C ASN A 154 4.19 -14.71 -4.28
N THR A 155 3.48 -15.83 -4.50
CA THR A 155 2.80 -16.17 -5.76
C THR A 155 1.34 -15.68 -5.79
N ASP A 156 0.69 -15.60 -4.62
CA ASP A 156 -0.72 -15.24 -4.49
C ASP A 156 -0.87 -13.74 -4.16
N PHE A 157 -1.94 -13.10 -4.63
CA PHE A 157 -2.12 -11.65 -4.47
C PHE A 157 -2.18 -11.22 -3.00
N ALA A 158 -1.27 -10.32 -2.58
CA ALA A 158 -1.21 -9.80 -1.21
C ALA A 158 -0.97 -8.29 -1.18
N PHE A 159 -1.59 -7.60 -0.22
CA PHE A 159 -1.27 -6.22 0.13
C PHE A 159 -0.49 -6.19 1.45
N ILE A 160 0.84 -6.17 1.38
CA ILE A 160 1.67 -6.00 2.59
C ILE A 160 1.62 -4.54 3.02
N ARG A 161 1.29 -4.28 4.29
CA ARG A 161 1.13 -2.95 4.87
C ARG A 161 2.33 -2.49 5.69
N GLN A 162 3.00 -3.42 6.39
CA GLN A 162 4.20 -3.13 7.16
C GLN A 162 5.10 -4.38 7.26
N VAL A 163 6.40 -4.18 7.30
CA VAL A 163 7.43 -5.19 7.57
C VAL A 163 8.12 -4.85 8.89
N LEU A 164 7.98 -5.71 9.90
CA LEU A 164 8.57 -5.53 11.23
C LEU A 164 9.77 -6.49 11.41
N PRO A 165 11.02 -6.01 11.33
CA PRO A 165 12.18 -6.84 11.62
C PRO A 165 12.26 -7.18 13.11
N LEU A 166 12.68 -8.41 13.41
CA LEU A 166 12.87 -8.91 14.77
C LEU A 166 14.36 -9.05 15.13
N PRO A 167 14.74 -9.00 16.42
CA PRO A 167 16.15 -9.11 16.86
C PRO A 167 16.87 -10.42 16.48
N ASN A 168 16.14 -11.45 16.01
CA ASN A 168 16.68 -12.73 15.56
C ASN A 168 16.81 -12.85 14.03
N GLY A 169 16.61 -11.76 13.29
CA GLY A 169 16.70 -11.74 11.81
C GLY A 169 15.46 -12.26 11.07
N ASN A 170 14.42 -12.72 11.78
CA ASN A 170 13.10 -12.96 11.18
C ASN A 170 12.34 -11.65 10.98
N LEU A 171 11.37 -11.64 10.07
CA LEU A 171 10.50 -10.51 9.80
C LEU A 171 9.03 -10.90 10.04
N VAL A 172 8.24 -10.05 10.68
CA VAL A 172 6.78 -10.16 10.69
C VAL A 172 6.22 -9.26 9.59
N MET A 173 5.48 -9.83 8.64
CA MET A 173 4.70 -9.05 7.68
C MET A 173 3.24 -9.00 8.13
N VAL A 174 2.63 -7.82 8.03
CA VAL A 174 1.18 -7.61 8.23
C VAL A 174 0.57 -6.95 7.00
N GLY A 175 -0.73 -7.17 6.78
CA GLY A 175 -1.39 -6.61 5.61
C GLY A 175 -2.84 -7.03 5.41
N PHE A 176 -3.27 -7.03 4.15
CA PHE A 176 -4.50 -7.66 3.68
C PHE A 176 -4.15 -8.82 2.75
N PHE A 177 -4.26 -10.05 3.27
CA PHE A 177 -3.99 -11.31 2.57
C PHE A 177 -4.54 -12.49 3.38
N ASN A 178 -4.84 -13.61 2.72
CA ASN A 178 -5.31 -14.86 3.35
C ASN A 178 -4.45 -16.09 2.99
N ASN A 179 -3.58 -15.97 1.98
CA ASN A 179 -2.72 -17.04 1.50
C ASN A 179 -1.32 -16.50 1.08
N TYR A 180 -0.40 -16.36 2.04
CA TYR A 180 0.98 -15.98 1.72
C TYR A 180 1.75 -17.20 1.17
N MET A 181 2.45 -17.03 0.04
CA MET A 181 3.20 -18.06 -0.70
C MET A 181 2.40 -19.33 -1.04
N ALA A 182 1.10 -19.20 -1.30
CA ALA A 182 0.17 -20.31 -1.51
C ALA A 182 0.16 -21.39 -0.38
N ALA A 183 0.68 -21.08 0.81
CA ALA A 183 0.96 -22.05 1.87
C ALA A 183 -0.16 -22.22 2.92
N ALA A 184 -1.26 -21.49 2.79
CA ALA A 184 -2.41 -21.59 3.68
C ALA A 184 -3.20 -22.89 3.44
N THR A 185 -3.80 -23.42 4.50
CA THR A 185 -4.71 -24.57 4.44
C THR A 185 -5.95 -24.32 5.30
N ILE A 186 -7.03 -25.06 5.07
CA ILE A 186 -8.26 -24.97 5.88
C ILE A 186 -7.99 -25.17 7.39
N LYS A 187 -6.96 -25.96 7.74
CA LYS A 187 -6.55 -26.21 9.14
C LYS A 187 -5.52 -25.21 9.68
N LYS A 188 -4.86 -24.43 8.82
CA LYS A 188 -3.84 -23.42 9.14
C LYS A 188 -3.88 -22.31 8.07
N PRO A 189 -4.83 -21.35 8.15
CA PRO A 189 -4.88 -20.22 7.22
C PRO A 189 -3.80 -19.19 7.57
N ILE A 190 -3.41 -18.34 6.61
CA ILE A 190 -2.39 -17.29 6.82
C ILE A 190 -3.04 -15.93 6.62
N ASN A 191 -3.91 -15.56 7.57
CA ASN A 191 -4.75 -14.37 7.48
C ASN A 191 -4.06 -13.13 8.09
N ASN A 192 -3.70 -12.20 7.22
CA ASN A 192 -3.31 -10.80 7.48
C ASN A 192 -2.03 -10.59 8.33
N ILE A 193 -1.38 -11.67 8.77
CA ILE A 193 -0.08 -11.67 9.45
C ILE A 193 0.70 -12.96 9.15
N VAL A 194 2.02 -12.85 8.95
CA VAL A 194 2.93 -14.00 8.75
C VAL A 194 4.33 -13.70 9.32
N LEU A 195 5.02 -14.74 9.82
CA LEU A 195 6.42 -14.67 10.28
C LEU A 195 7.32 -15.42 9.29
N ILE A 196 8.25 -14.70 8.68
CA ILE A 196 9.20 -15.20 7.68
C ILE A 196 10.65 -15.07 8.18
N ASN A 197 11.57 -15.83 7.57
CA ASN A 197 13.00 -15.59 7.75
C ASN A 197 13.49 -14.45 6.84
N ALA A 198 14.76 -14.06 6.98
CA ALA A 198 15.36 -12.99 6.18
C ALA A 198 15.21 -13.19 4.66
N ASN A 199 15.14 -14.43 4.18
CA ASN A 199 15.03 -14.82 2.76
C ASN A 199 13.58 -15.12 2.32
N GLY A 200 12.57 -14.59 3.01
CA GLY A 200 11.18 -14.63 2.56
C GLY A 200 10.39 -15.88 2.97
N PHE A 201 11.06 -16.98 3.32
CA PHE A 201 10.41 -18.26 3.63
C PHE A 201 9.67 -18.22 4.97
N ILE A 202 8.44 -18.78 4.98
CA ILE A 202 7.60 -18.91 6.17
C ILE A 202 8.30 -19.76 7.25
N THR A 203 8.31 -19.24 8.47
CA THR A 203 8.88 -19.95 9.63
C THR A 203 7.82 -20.78 10.37
N LYS A 204 8.27 -21.84 11.04
CA LYS A 204 7.40 -22.68 11.89
C LYS A 204 7.36 -22.10 13.31
N GLY A 205 6.24 -22.30 14.00
CA GLY A 205 6.08 -21.95 15.42
C GLY A 205 5.33 -20.65 15.70
N PHE A 206 4.90 -19.89 14.68
CA PHE A 206 4.06 -18.72 14.88
C PHE A 206 2.58 -19.14 15.05
N LEU A 207 2.02 -18.96 16.25
CA LEU A 207 0.78 -19.55 16.75
C LEU A 207 -0.46 -18.65 16.53
N THR A 208 -0.56 -18.06 15.33
CA THR A 208 -1.65 -17.14 14.94
C THR A 208 -3.03 -17.80 14.92
N GLY A 209 -3.09 -19.14 14.85
CA GLY A 209 -4.32 -19.91 14.73
C GLY A 209 -5.04 -19.59 13.42
N LYS A 210 -6.21 -18.95 13.47
CA LYS A 210 -6.88 -18.40 12.28
C LYS A 210 -6.45 -16.99 11.87
N GLY A 211 -5.52 -16.34 12.58
CA GLY A 211 -5.07 -14.97 12.30
C GLY A 211 -6.17 -13.92 12.50
N ALA A 212 -5.98 -12.72 11.93
CA ALA A 212 -6.98 -11.65 12.01
C ALA A 212 -8.05 -11.80 10.93
N ASN A 213 -9.31 -11.50 11.25
CA ASN A 213 -10.43 -11.62 10.29
C ASN A 213 -10.47 -10.53 9.20
N ASN A 214 -9.64 -9.50 9.32
CA ASN A 214 -9.56 -8.36 8.41
C ASN A 214 -8.14 -7.78 8.43
N ALA A 215 -7.86 -6.83 7.55
CA ALA A 215 -6.54 -6.24 7.36
C ALA A 215 -5.91 -5.73 8.67
N ILE A 216 -4.63 -6.04 8.86
CA ILE A 216 -3.75 -5.37 9.83
C ILE A 216 -2.94 -4.33 9.04
N SER A 217 -3.07 -3.06 9.43
CA SER A 217 -2.39 -1.94 8.77
C SER A 217 -1.05 -1.61 9.40
N SER A 218 -0.87 -1.88 10.70
CA SER A 218 0.35 -1.57 11.43
C SER A 218 0.59 -2.53 12.59
N ILE A 219 1.87 -2.74 12.91
CA ILE A 219 2.34 -3.59 14.00
C ILE A 219 3.58 -2.97 14.65
N VAL A 220 3.67 -3.05 15.98
CA VAL A 220 4.88 -2.69 16.74
C VAL A 220 5.26 -3.78 17.73
N ARG A 221 6.57 -4.00 17.93
CA ARG A 221 7.08 -4.85 19.01
C ARG A 221 7.18 -4.04 20.29
N LEU A 222 6.61 -4.56 21.37
CA LEU A 222 6.60 -3.95 22.70
C LEU A 222 7.88 -4.31 23.47
N PRO A 223 8.26 -3.57 24.53
CA PRO A 223 9.42 -3.88 25.38
C PRO A 223 9.37 -5.29 26.00
N THR A 224 8.17 -5.81 26.27
CA THR A 224 7.92 -7.18 26.75
C THR A 224 8.20 -8.27 25.70
N GLY A 225 8.51 -7.90 24.45
CA GLY A 225 8.67 -8.81 23.33
C GLY A 225 7.36 -9.28 22.67
N GLN A 226 6.22 -8.94 23.28
CA GLN A 226 4.90 -9.03 22.65
C GLN A 226 4.77 -8.07 21.46
N PHE A 227 3.70 -8.22 20.68
CA PHE A 227 3.32 -7.29 19.62
C PHE A 227 2.04 -6.54 19.98
N LEU A 228 1.88 -5.34 19.43
CA LEU A 228 0.58 -4.68 19.29
C LEU A 228 0.27 -4.56 17.80
N VAL A 229 -0.93 -4.94 17.39
CA VAL A 229 -1.44 -4.81 16.01
C VAL A 229 -2.60 -3.82 15.96
N GLY A 230 -2.68 -3.05 14.87
CA GLY A 230 -3.79 -2.16 14.55
C GLY A 230 -4.22 -2.27 13.08
N GLY A 231 -5.50 -2.12 12.80
CA GLY A 231 -6.03 -2.23 11.44
C GLY A 231 -7.55 -2.05 11.36
N SER A 232 -8.23 -2.98 10.69
CA SER A 232 -9.70 -3.09 10.63
C SER A 232 -10.22 -4.41 11.22
N LEU A 233 -9.38 -5.12 11.99
CA LEU A 233 -9.71 -6.41 12.60
C LEU A 233 -10.73 -6.28 13.74
N THR A 234 -11.73 -7.14 13.73
CA THR A 234 -12.73 -7.28 14.82
C THR A 234 -12.65 -8.63 15.53
N LYS A 235 -11.88 -9.58 14.97
CA LYS A 235 -11.53 -10.85 15.60
C LYS A 235 -10.08 -11.22 15.32
N TYR A 236 -9.48 -11.98 16.25
CA TYR A 236 -8.20 -12.65 16.04
C TYR A 236 -8.30 -14.09 16.56
N ASN A 237 -7.92 -15.07 15.72
CA ASN A 237 -8.09 -16.50 16.02
C ASN A 237 -9.52 -16.85 16.49
N ASP A 238 -10.52 -16.43 15.71
CA ASP A 238 -11.97 -16.45 16.01
C ASP A 238 -12.43 -15.70 17.29
N ARG A 239 -11.54 -15.17 18.12
CA ARG A 239 -11.92 -14.44 19.35
C ARG A 239 -12.50 -13.07 19.01
N ASP A 240 -13.79 -12.91 19.32
CA ASP A 240 -14.49 -11.61 19.40
C ASP A 240 -13.99 -10.75 20.57
N GLY A 241 -14.42 -9.48 20.59
CA GLY A 241 -14.04 -8.52 21.64
C GLY A 241 -12.82 -7.67 21.28
N ILE A 242 -12.54 -7.49 19.99
CA ILE A 242 -11.42 -6.69 19.49
C ILE A 242 -11.99 -5.52 18.65
N ASN A 243 -11.57 -4.30 18.96
CA ASN A 243 -12.02 -3.09 18.26
C ASN A 243 -10.83 -2.45 17.53
N SER A 244 -10.45 -3.02 16.38
CA SER A 244 -9.36 -2.56 15.49
C SER A 244 -7.94 -2.52 16.08
N ILE A 245 -7.74 -2.86 17.36
CA ILE A 245 -6.45 -2.91 18.06
C ILE A 245 -6.42 -4.12 19.00
N THR A 246 -5.30 -4.86 19.07
CA THR A 246 -5.07 -5.87 20.12
C THR A 246 -3.59 -6.17 20.35
N ARG A 247 -3.25 -6.87 21.45
CA ARG A 247 -1.90 -7.42 21.70
C ARG A 247 -1.80 -8.88 21.29
N LEU A 248 -0.64 -9.27 20.79
CA LEU A 248 -0.25 -10.65 20.53
C LEU A 248 0.98 -11.00 21.36
N ASN A 249 1.10 -12.25 21.78
CA ASN A 249 2.32 -12.75 22.41
C ASN A 249 3.48 -12.82 21.41
N SER A 250 4.70 -13.01 21.91
CA SER A 250 5.91 -13.12 21.07
C SER A 250 5.89 -14.30 20.09
N ASP A 251 5.06 -15.32 20.37
CA ASP A 251 4.79 -16.46 19.49
C ASP A 251 3.66 -16.18 18.46
N GLY A 252 3.01 -15.02 18.48
CA GLY A 252 1.89 -14.68 17.60
C GLY A 252 0.52 -15.16 18.06
N SER A 253 0.41 -15.84 19.21
CA SER A 253 -0.89 -16.13 19.82
C SER A 253 -1.57 -14.86 20.36
N LEU A 254 -2.90 -14.87 20.49
CA LEU A 254 -3.63 -13.75 21.08
C LEU A 254 -3.31 -13.62 22.58
N ASP A 255 -2.82 -12.45 23.00
CA ASP A 255 -2.66 -12.14 24.42
C ASP A 255 -4.05 -12.09 25.08
N SER A 256 -4.33 -13.11 25.89
CA SER A 256 -5.67 -13.39 26.41
C SER A 256 -5.65 -13.58 27.93
N SER A 257 -6.65 -13.03 28.62
CA SER A 257 -6.83 -13.14 30.06
C SER A 257 -8.19 -13.76 30.41
N ARG A 258 -8.29 -14.34 31.60
CA ARG A 258 -9.55 -14.85 32.16
C ARG A 258 -10.12 -13.81 33.13
N VAL A 259 -11.27 -13.25 32.78
CA VAL A 259 -11.97 -12.19 33.55
C VAL A 259 -13.24 -12.74 34.18
N GLU A 260 -13.68 -12.15 35.29
CA GLU A 260 -14.99 -12.42 35.87
C GLU A 260 -16.10 -11.72 35.04
N VAL A 261 -17.26 -12.35 34.93
CA VAL A 261 -18.46 -11.83 34.24
C VAL A 261 -19.71 -12.27 35.00
N VAL A 262 -20.81 -11.54 34.82
CA VAL A 262 -22.12 -11.91 35.38
C VAL A 262 -22.57 -13.25 34.80
N GLY A 263 -22.77 -14.25 35.67
CA GLY A 263 -23.15 -15.59 35.27
C GLY A 263 -23.86 -16.37 36.39
N ASN A 264 -24.88 -17.15 36.00
CA ASN A 264 -25.77 -17.85 36.93
C ASN A 264 -25.23 -19.21 37.43
N SER A 265 -23.96 -19.51 37.15
CA SER A 265 -23.25 -20.72 37.62
C SER A 265 -21.73 -20.51 37.54
N SER A 266 -20.97 -21.24 38.37
CA SER A 266 -19.49 -21.22 38.41
C SER A 266 -18.86 -21.25 37.01
N ASP A 267 -19.43 -22.10 36.15
CA ASP A 267 -18.93 -22.42 34.83
C ASP A 267 -19.28 -21.34 33.80
N ARG A 268 -20.07 -20.32 34.17
CA ARG A 268 -20.43 -19.16 33.34
C ARG A 268 -20.03 -17.81 33.95
N SER A 269 -19.64 -17.73 35.23
CA SER A 269 -19.18 -16.50 35.91
C SER A 269 -17.80 -15.97 35.46
N TYR A 270 -17.19 -16.57 34.44
CA TYR A 270 -15.87 -16.14 33.92
C TYR A 270 -15.83 -16.26 32.41
N ASP A 271 -15.07 -15.40 31.73
CA ASP A 271 -14.82 -15.49 30.30
C ASP A 271 -13.33 -15.34 29.96
N THR A 272 -12.92 -15.79 28.78
CA THR A 272 -11.55 -15.60 28.28
C THR A 272 -11.57 -14.58 27.14
N VAL A 273 -10.93 -13.44 27.36
CA VAL A 273 -11.01 -12.24 26.50
C VAL A 273 -9.61 -11.80 26.09
N ALA A 274 -9.49 -10.84 25.16
CA ALA A 274 -8.20 -10.22 24.88
C ALA A 274 -7.72 -9.38 26.09
N THR A 275 -6.45 -9.49 26.49
CA THR A 275 -5.91 -8.77 27.65
C THR A 275 -5.83 -7.26 27.42
N PHE A 276 -5.76 -6.83 26.16
CA PHE A 276 -5.83 -5.43 25.77
C PHE A 276 -7.30 -4.98 25.69
N ASN A 277 -7.82 -4.46 26.80
CA ASN A 277 -9.18 -3.93 26.89
C ASN A 277 -9.20 -2.47 26.41
N GLY A 278 -9.30 -2.31 25.10
CA GLY A 278 -9.39 -0.99 24.47
C GLY A 278 -9.26 -1.07 22.96
N GLY A 279 -9.85 -0.10 22.27
CA GLY A 279 -9.76 -0.01 20.82
C GLY A 279 -10.62 1.12 20.28
N VAL A 280 -10.93 1.08 18.98
CA VAL A 280 -11.65 2.13 18.28
C VAL A 280 -12.69 1.60 17.29
N LEU A 281 -13.74 2.39 17.06
CA LEU A 281 -14.68 2.16 15.96
C LEU A 281 -14.17 2.88 14.70
N GLY A 282 -13.60 2.10 13.78
CA GLY A 282 -13.04 2.58 12.51
C GLY A 282 -11.74 1.85 12.13
N ASN A 283 -11.02 2.36 11.13
CA ASN A 283 -9.73 1.82 10.72
C ASN A 283 -8.57 2.54 11.44
N VAL A 284 -7.65 1.77 12.02
CA VAL A 284 -6.35 2.26 12.47
C VAL A 284 -5.34 2.09 11.34
N SER A 285 -4.66 3.17 10.95
CA SER A 285 -3.60 3.17 9.93
C SER A 285 -2.21 3.02 10.52
N LYS A 286 -1.97 3.54 11.74
CA LYS A 286 -0.71 3.41 12.49
C LYS A 286 -0.96 3.10 13.96
N VAL A 287 -0.10 2.26 14.53
CA VAL A 287 0.10 2.18 15.98
C VAL A 287 1.54 2.50 16.34
N PHE A 288 1.75 3.15 17.48
CA PHE A 288 3.08 3.41 18.05
C PHE A 288 3.11 3.01 19.52
N ASN A 289 4.30 2.67 20.02
CA ASN A 289 4.57 2.57 21.44
C ASN A 289 5.71 3.54 21.82
N TYR A 290 5.47 4.36 22.84
CA TYR A 290 6.45 5.32 23.36
C TYR A 290 6.20 5.53 24.85
N ASN A 291 7.25 5.47 25.69
CA ASN A 291 7.21 5.62 27.16
C ASN A 291 6.00 4.93 27.82
N ASN A 292 5.87 3.61 27.62
CA ASN A 292 4.79 2.75 28.12
C ASN A 292 3.36 3.26 27.83
N SER A 293 3.20 4.08 26.79
CA SER A 293 1.92 4.47 26.21
C SER A 293 1.78 3.88 24.81
N ILE A 294 0.54 3.59 24.42
CA ILE A 294 0.17 3.23 23.04
C ILE A 294 -0.47 4.44 22.38
N TYR A 295 -0.14 4.68 21.12
CA TYR A 295 -0.79 5.70 20.28
C TYR A 295 -1.40 5.02 19.06
N ALA A 296 -2.60 5.44 18.67
CA ALA A 296 -3.30 4.96 17.48
C ALA A 296 -3.73 6.16 16.63
N ILE A 297 -3.52 6.05 15.32
CA ILE A 297 -3.89 7.06 14.31
C ILE A 297 -4.69 6.36 13.21
N GLY A 298 -5.73 7.00 12.68
CA GLY A 298 -6.50 6.49 11.55
C GLY A 298 -7.85 7.15 11.34
N SER A 299 -8.71 6.48 10.59
CA SER A 299 -10.08 6.90 10.28
C SER A 299 -11.06 6.23 11.24
N PHE A 300 -11.15 6.77 12.46
CA PHE A 300 -12.02 6.28 13.53
C PHE A 300 -12.65 7.41 14.35
N ASN A 301 -13.86 7.18 14.89
CA ASN A 301 -14.70 8.23 15.50
C ASN A 301 -15.10 7.97 16.97
N ASN A 302 -14.82 6.79 17.53
CA ASN A 302 -15.05 6.47 18.93
C ASN A 302 -13.92 5.57 19.47
N TYR A 303 -13.55 5.77 20.73
CA TYR A 303 -12.89 4.77 21.57
C TYR A 303 -13.92 3.75 22.09
N ALA A 304 -13.50 2.51 22.33
CA ALA A 304 -14.33 1.43 22.86
C ALA A 304 -13.61 0.65 23.98
N GLU A 305 -14.28 0.47 25.13
CA GLU A 305 -13.79 -0.28 26.31
C GLU A 305 -14.89 -1.25 26.81
N TYR A 306 -14.52 -2.48 27.19
CA TYR A 306 -15.47 -3.46 27.72
C TYR A 306 -15.56 -3.43 29.25
N PHE A 307 -16.78 -3.43 29.76
CA PHE A 307 -17.09 -3.54 31.19
C PHE A 307 -17.46 -4.98 31.53
N TYR A 308 -16.46 -5.83 31.73
CA TYR A 308 -16.63 -7.27 31.93
C TYR A 308 -17.40 -7.60 33.22
N GLU A 309 -17.20 -6.82 34.27
CA GLU A 309 -17.91 -6.90 35.55
C GLU A 309 -19.42 -6.59 35.45
N ARG A 310 -19.84 -6.02 34.30
CA ARG A 310 -21.25 -5.73 33.95
C ARG A 310 -21.74 -6.56 32.75
N SER A 311 -20.87 -7.35 32.14
CA SER A 311 -21.16 -8.21 30.99
C SER A 311 -21.56 -9.62 31.42
N THR A 312 -22.14 -10.41 30.51
CA THR A 312 -22.12 -11.88 30.62
C THR A 312 -21.06 -12.45 29.68
N ARG A 313 -21.00 -13.77 29.50
CA ARG A 313 -20.27 -14.38 28.37
C ARG A 313 -20.82 -13.90 27.03
N ASP A 314 -22.12 -14.06 26.84
CA ASP A 314 -22.79 -13.95 25.55
C ASP A 314 -23.12 -12.50 25.17
N ASN A 315 -23.28 -11.61 26.16
CA ASN A 315 -23.60 -10.20 25.96
C ASN A 315 -22.56 -9.30 26.64
N LYS A 316 -21.88 -8.45 25.86
CA LYS A 316 -20.84 -7.54 26.36
C LYS A 316 -21.37 -6.12 26.52
N VAL A 317 -21.12 -5.53 27.68
CA VAL A 317 -21.34 -4.10 27.93
C VAL A 317 -20.11 -3.34 27.45
N VAL A 318 -20.31 -2.36 26.58
CA VAL A 318 -19.25 -1.57 25.95
C VAL A 318 -19.50 -0.09 26.24
N GLY A 319 -18.46 0.62 26.70
CA GLY A 319 -18.45 2.08 26.73
C GLY A 319 -17.90 2.64 25.43
N TYR A 320 -18.50 3.72 24.92
CA TYR A 320 -18.02 4.46 23.78
C TYR A 320 -17.73 5.92 24.15
N THR A 321 -16.54 6.40 23.81
CA THR A 321 -16.14 7.81 24.00
C THR A 321 -15.84 8.42 22.63
N PRO A 322 -16.56 9.48 22.19
CA PRO A 322 -16.29 10.14 20.92
C PRO A 322 -14.87 10.70 20.84
N LEU A 323 -14.18 10.46 19.71
CA LEU A 323 -12.86 11.01 19.42
C LEU A 323 -12.59 11.15 17.92
N ASN A 324 -11.52 11.83 17.55
CA ASN A 324 -11.25 12.21 16.15
C ASN A 324 -9.87 11.73 15.69
N GLY A 325 -9.80 10.48 15.19
CA GLY A 325 -8.67 9.93 14.41
C GLY A 325 -7.29 9.82 15.07
N LEU A 326 -7.11 10.32 16.29
CA LEU A 326 -5.88 10.24 17.09
C LEU A 326 -6.25 9.91 18.55
N LEU A 327 -5.62 8.87 19.10
CA LEU A 327 -5.86 8.33 20.44
C LEU A 327 -4.54 7.96 21.11
N LYS A 328 -4.44 8.20 22.43
CA LYS A 328 -3.42 7.66 23.33
C LYS A 328 -4.06 6.75 24.37
N MET A 329 -3.40 5.65 24.73
CA MET A 329 -3.86 4.64 25.68
C MET A 329 -2.71 4.17 26.58
N THR A 330 -3.05 3.56 27.72
CA THR A 330 -2.12 2.73 28.50
C THR A 330 -1.74 1.45 27.75
N MET A 331 -0.71 0.74 28.24
CA MET A 331 -0.36 -0.61 27.75
C MET A 331 -1.51 -1.63 27.83
N SER A 332 -2.56 -1.38 28.62
CA SER A 332 -3.73 -2.27 28.77
C SER A 332 -4.91 -1.88 27.87
N GLY A 333 -4.81 -0.80 27.08
CA GLY A 333 -5.86 -0.30 26.20
C GLY A 333 -6.73 0.81 26.79
N LYS A 334 -6.51 1.23 28.03
CA LYS A 334 -7.33 2.28 28.65
C LYS A 334 -7.02 3.66 28.05
N MET A 335 -8.03 4.38 27.56
CA MET A 335 -7.88 5.72 26.96
C MET A 335 -7.27 6.73 27.94
N ASP A 336 -6.29 7.51 27.45
CA ASP A 336 -5.79 8.69 28.15
C ASP A 336 -6.68 9.91 27.86
N SER A 337 -7.65 10.15 28.75
CA SER A 337 -8.58 11.30 28.67
C SER A 337 -7.93 12.70 28.77
N THR A 338 -6.60 12.79 28.94
CA THR A 338 -5.86 14.06 28.93
C THR A 338 -5.25 14.39 27.56
N TYR A 339 -5.24 13.44 26.62
CA TYR A 339 -4.58 13.56 25.32
C TYR A 339 -5.60 13.66 24.17
N ASN A 340 -5.53 14.73 23.36
CA ASN A 340 -6.46 15.00 22.24
C ASN A 340 -7.96 15.00 22.63
N PHE A 341 -8.29 15.29 23.89
CA PHE A 341 -9.66 15.33 24.40
C PHE A 341 -9.90 16.52 25.33
N ASN A 342 -10.98 17.29 25.10
CA ASN A 342 -11.38 18.38 25.99
C ASN A 342 -12.25 17.82 27.12
N LYS A 343 -11.57 17.39 28.19
CA LYS A 343 -12.19 16.82 29.39
C LYS A 343 -13.23 17.75 30.05
N SER A 344 -13.04 19.06 30.00
CA SER A 344 -13.96 20.05 30.59
C SER A 344 -15.27 20.19 29.81
N ALA A 345 -15.21 20.04 28.48
CA ALA A 345 -16.40 20.01 27.61
C ALA A 345 -17.00 18.60 27.47
N ASN A 346 -16.28 17.56 27.91
CA ASN A 346 -16.57 16.15 27.63
C ASN A 346 -16.75 15.89 26.11
N GLN A 347 -15.85 16.44 25.30
CA GLN A 347 -15.83 16.34 23.84
C GLN A 347 -14.39 16.23 23.32
N PRO A 348 -14.14 15.58 22.18
CA PRO A 348 -12.84 15.65 21.53
C PRO A 348 -12.58 17.04 20.91
N TYR A 349 -11.32 17.37 20.65
CA TYR A 349 -10.99 18.53 19.83
C TYR A 349 -11.45 18.32 18.38
N GLN A 350 -11.63 19.41 17.64
CA GLN A 350 -12.14 19.36 16.26
C GLN A 350 -11.27 18.47 15.37
N ALA A 351 -11.91 17.58 14.61
CA ALA A 351 -11.24 16.78 13.59
C ALA A 351 -10.57 17.68 12.54
N GLY A 352 -9.58 17.13 11.83
CA GLY A 352 -9.14 17.75 10.58
C GLY A 352 -10.24 17.65 9.52
N ASN A 353 -10.35 18.64 8.65
CA ASN A 353 -11.35 18.70 7.58
C ASN A 353 -11.02 17.80 6.35
N GLY A 354 -10.11 16.85 6.52
CA GLY A 354 -9.63 15.92 5.49
C GLY A 354 -8.95 14.70 6.10
N SER A 355 -8.56 13.74 5.28
CA SER A 355 -7.93 12.49 5.71
C SER A 355 -6.51 12.72 6.25
N ILE A 356 -6.13 12.00 7.31
CA ILE A 356 -4.74 11.74 7.67
C ILE A 356 -4.26 10.58 6.78
N SER A 357 -3.24 10.81 5.95
CA SER A 357 -2.70 9.81 5.01
C SER A 357 -1.61 8.95 5.66
N ASP A 358 -0.71 9.57 6.42
CA ASP A 358 0.42 8.91 7.08
C ASP A 358 0.77 9.66 8.38
N ALA A 359 1.51 9.01 9.28
CA ALA A 359 1.93 9.59 10.56
C ALA A 359 3.30 9.04 10.98
N LEU A 360 4.03 9.87 11.74
CA LEU A 360 5.38 9.57 12.24
C LEU A 360 5.54 10.03 13.70
N MET A 361 5.90 9.09 14.57
CA MET A 361 6.34 9.36 15.94
C MET A 361 7.79 9.86 15.95
N GLN A 362 8.05 10.96 16.65
CA GLN A 362 9.39 11.51 16.88
C GLN A 362 9.99 10.97 18.19
N SER A 363 11.32 11.09 18.36
CA SER A 363 12.06 10.57 19.52
C SER A 363 11.72 11.24 20.86
N ASP A 364 11.08 12.42 20.82
CA ASP A 364 10.59 13.17 21.98
C ASP A 364 9.11 12.89 22.30
N GLY A 365 8.48 11.94 21.60
CA GLY A 365 7.09 11.56 21.81
C GLY A 365 6.05 12.45 21.11
N LYS A 366 6.48 13.44 20.32
CA LYS A 366 5.59 14.20 19.43
C LYS A 366 5.24 13.39 18.18
N ILE A 367 4.11 13.69 17.55
CA ILE A 367 3.64 13.00 16.34
C ILE A 367 3.47 14.00 15.21
N ILE A 368 4.11 13.77 14.07
CA ILE A 368 3.83 14.48 12.83
C ILE A 368 2.71 13.73 12.09
N LEU A 369 1.64 14.44 11.75
CA LEU A 369 0.53 13.97 10.93
C LEU A 369 0.58 14.67 9.56
N VAL A 370 0.34 13.93 8.48
CA VAL A 370 0.26 14.46 7.12
C VAL A 370 -0.98 13.97 6.39
N GLY A 371 -1.52 14.74 5.45
CA GLY A 371 -2.70 14.30 4.71
C GLY A 371 -3.30 15.27 3.69
N SER A 372 -4.62 15.27 3.59
CA SER A 372 -5.41 16.15 2.72
C SER A 372 -6.09 17.31 3.47
N PHE A 373 -6.04 17.30 4.81
CA PHE A 373 -6.66 18.31 5.67
C PHE A 373 -5.99 19.70 5.53
N THR A 374 -6.79 20.77 5.48
CA THR A 374 -6.33 22.17 5.53
C THR A 374 -6.59 22.82 6.88
N THR A 375 -7.33 22.16 7.78
CA THR A 375 -7.43 22.50 9.20
C THR A 375 -7.19 21.29 10.10
N TYR A 376 -6.77 21.51 11.35
CA TYR A 376 -6.68 20.49 12.39
C TYR A 376 -6.87 21.14 13.78
N GLN A 377 -7.70 20.55 14.66
CA GLN A 377 -8.08 21.13 15.97
C GLN A 377 -8.62 22.58 15.88
N GLY A 378 -9.20 22.97 14.74
CA GLY A 378 -9.71 24.32 14.48
C GLY A 378 -8.66 25.34 14.02
N LEU A 379 -7.38 24.95 13.91
CA LEU A 379 -6.30 25.77 13.37
C LEU A 379 -6.11 25.49 11.88
N ASN A 380 -5.71 26.50 11.10
CA ASN A 380 -5.30 26.32 9.70
C ASN A 380 -3.93 25.61 9.64
N THR A 381 -3.78 24.66 8.72
CA THR A 381 -2.57 23.85 8.57
C THR A 381 -2.26 23.57 7.10
N GLY A 382 -1.00 23.67 6.70
CA GLY A 382 -0.54 23.34 5.34
C GLY A 382 -0.45 21.84 5.04
N ARG A 383 -1.49 21.06 5.38
CA ARG A 383 -1.57 19.58 5.22
C ARG A 383 -0.56 18.75 6.00
N ILE A 384 0.22 19.40 6.86
CA ILE A 384 1.14 18.83 7.84
C ILE A 384 0.96 19.54 9.18
N VAL A 385 0.99 18.79 10.27
CA VAL A 385 0.93 19.33 11.63
C VAL A 385 1.74 18.46 12.59
N ARG A 386 2.42 19.07 13.57
CA ARG A 386 3.02 18.37 14.70
C ARG A 386 2.08 18.44 15.90
N ILE A 387 1.89 17.31 16.56
CA ILE A 387 1.09 17.17 17.77
C ILE A 387 2.04 16.97 18.96
N GLY A 388 1.82 17.72 20.04
CA GLY A 388 2.55 17.65 21.29
C GLY A 388 2.30 16.36 22.08
N THR A 389 3.04 16.21 23.18
CA THR A 389 2.89 15.10 24.13
C THR A 389 1.64 15.21 25.01
N ASP A 390 0.97 16.37 24.97
CA ASP A 390 -0.36 16.69 25.49
C ASP A 390 -1.50 16.39 24.49
N GLY A 391 -1.17 16.10 23.23
CA GLY A 391 -2.15 15.84 22.18
C GLY A 391 -2.75 17.10 21.57
N LEU A 392 -2.15 18.28 21.77
CA LEU A 392 -2.52 19.54 21.11
C LEU A 392 -1.59 19.82 19.92
N VAL A 393 -2.01 20.70 19.00
CA VAL A 393 -1.13 21.21 17.93
C VAL A 393 0.05 21.97 18.54
N ASP A 394 1.27 21.52 18.23
CA ASP A 394 2.50 22.17 18.67
C ASP A 394 2.84 23.37 17.77
N ALA A 395 2.44 24.55 18.22
CA ALA A 395 2.68 25.83 17.55
C ALA A 395 4.18 26.21 17.42
N THR A 396 5.11 25.48 18.02
CA THR A 396 6.56 25.67 17.80
C THR A 396 7.07 25.01 16.52
N TYR A 397 6.25 24.20 15.83
CA TYR A 397 6.61 23.58 14.56
C TYR A 397 6.35 24.54 13.38
N PRO A 398 7.36 24.93 12.59
CA PRO A 398 7.25 25.88 11.49
C PRO A 398 6.67 25.23 10.22
N SER A 399 5.44 24.70 10.32
CA SER A 399 4.71 24.14 9.17
C SER A 399 4.46 25.18 8.07
N GLY A 400 4.23 26.44 8.46
CA GLY A 400 4.02 27.57 7.54
C GLY A 400 2.74 27.45 6.72
N THR A 401 2.80 27.77 5.42
CA THR A 401 1.73 27.44 4.47
C THR A 401 1.72 25.94 4.11
N GLY A 402 2.77 25.20 4.45
CA GLY A 402 3.00 23.80 4.13
C GLY A 402 2.84 23.50 2.63
N ALA A 403 2.26 22.34 2.32
CA ALA A 403 2.06 21.84 0.96
C ALA A 403 0.83 22.47 0.29
N ASP A 404 0.94 22.81 -1.00
CA ASP A 404 -0.16 23.38 -1.80
C ASP A 404 -1.24 22.35 -2.18
N ASP A 405 -0.92 21.06 -2.21
CA ASP A 405 -1.85 19.94 -2.36
C ASP A 405 -1.53 18.72 -1.44
N ALA A 406 -2.31 17.65 -1.52
CA ALA A 406 -2.30 16.52 -0.59
C ALA A 406 -0.92 15.85 -0.40
N ILE A 407 -0.60 15.59 0.86
CA ILE A 407 0.56 14.80 1.27
C ILE A 407 0.09 13.34 1.48
N ASN A 408 0.81 12.41 0.86
CA ASN A 408 0.47 10.98 0.86
C ASN A 408 1.29 10.18 1.87
N ALA A 409 2.55 10.58 2.12
CA ALA A 409 3.46 9.84 2.98
C ALA A 409 4.48 10.75 3.69
N ILE A 410 4.94 10.28 4.86
CA ILE A 410 6.10 10.82 5.56
C ILE A 410 7.00 9.67 6.03
N THR A 411 8.30 9.75 5.77
CA THR A 411 9.29 8.74 6.19
C THR A 411 10.45 9.41 6.93
N TYR A 412 11.04 8.71 7.89
CA TYR A 412 12.22 9.16 8.63
C TYR A 412 13.49 8.49 8.10
N SER A 413 14.56 9.26 7.95
CA SER A 413 15.89 8.73 7.69
C SER A 413 16.75 8.73 8.95
N ALA A 414 17.06 7.54 9.45
CA ALA A 414 18.07 7.36 10.49
C ALA A 414 19.49 7.77 10.01
N THR A 415 19.74 7.81 8.69
CA THR A 415 21.01 8.20 8.08
C THR A 415 21.32 9.69 8.26
N SER A 416 20.28 10.54 8.27
CA SER A 416 20.45 12.00 8.26
C SER A 416 19.71 12.74 9.38
N GLY A 417 18.82 12.05 10.12
CA GLY A 417 17.95 12.68 11.13
C GLY A 417 16.79 13.49 10.54
N LYS A 418 16.43 13.24 9.28
CA LYS A 418 15.50 14.06 8.49
C LYS A 418 14.24 13.31 8.07
N TYR A 419 13.26 14.07 7.60
CA TYR A 419 12.00 13.56 7.07
C TYR A 419 11.96 13.73 5.55
N LEU A 420 11.48 12.72 4.84
CA LEU A 420 11.02 12.86 3.45
C LEU A 420 9.49 12.93 3.48
N VAL A 421 8.95 13.95 2.82
CA VAL A 421 7.51 14.21 2.75
C VAL A 421 7.11 14.14 1.28
N ALA A 422 6.17 13.24 0.94
CA ALA A 422 5.83 12.89 -0.43
C ALA A 422 4.32 13.03 -0.72
N GLY A 423 3.94 13.46 -1.92
CA GLY A 423 2.55 13.72 -2.27
C GLY A 423 2.34 14.23 -3.70
N ILE A 424 1.16 14.81 -3.94
CA ILE A 424 0.77 15.40 -5.25
C ILE A 424 1.01 16.92 -5.34
N PHE A 425 1.49 17.53 -4.25
CA PHE A 425 1.85 18.94 -4.18
C PHE A 425 2.96 19.34 -5.16
N ASN A 426 2.95 20.61 -5.57
CA ASN A 426 3.96 21.23 -6.42
C ASN A 426 4.81 22.28 -5.69
N ASN A 427 4.37 22.73 -4.50
CA ASN A 427 5.09 23.67 -3.65
C ASN A 427 4.96 23.29 -2.17
N TYR A 428 5.99 23.63 -1.39
CA TYR A 428 5.98 23.53 0.08
C TYR A 428 6.61 24.80 0.66
N ASN A 429 5.86 25.59 1.45
CA ASN A 429 6.31 26.89 1.99
C ASN A 429 6.95 27.83 0.93
N GLY A 430 6.36 27.89 -0.26
CA GLY A 430 6.85 28.71 -1.38
C GLY A 430 8.11 28.18 -2.08
N PHE A 431 8.70 27.08 -1.62
CA PHE A 431 9.72 26.35 -2.36
C PHE A 431 9.03 25.43 -3.38
N ALA A 432 9.44 25.50 -4.65
CA ALA A 432 8.91 24.63 -5.69
C ALA A 432 9.48 23.20 -5.51
N THR A 433 8.60 22.22 -5.32
CA THR A 433 8.96 20.81 -5.07
C THR A 433 7.93 19.91 -5.75
N LYS A 434 8.40 19.06 -6.68
CA LYS A 434 7.55 18.18 -7.48
C LYS A 434 7.11 16.92 -6.71
N GLY A 435 6.33 17.10 -5.65
CA GLY A 435 5.75 16.03 -4.85
C GLY A 435 6.71 15.33 -3.88
N LEU A 436 7.90 15.88 -3.63
CA LEU A 436 8.85 15.35 -2.64
C LEU A 436 9.77 16.46 -2.09
N VAL A 437 9.69 16.68 -0.78
CA VAL A 437 10.55 17.63 -0.05
C VAL A 437 11.25 16.91 1.10
N MET A 438 12.49 17.32 1.40
CA MET A 438 13.20 16.90 2.61
C MET A 438 13.08 17.98 3.68
N LEU A 439 12.69 17.60 4.90
CA LEU A 439 12.60 18.47 6.06
C LEU A 439 13.61 18.06 7.13
N ASN A 440 14.21 19.04 7.80
CA ASN A 440 15.01 18.83 9.00
C ASN A 440 14.12 18.40 10.18
N ALA A 441 14.73 17.90 11.26
CA ALA A 441 14.02 17.44 12.47
C ALA A 441 13.10 18.50 13.10
N ASP A 442 13.43 19.79 12.91
CA ASP A 442 12.65 20.94 13.38
C ASP A 442 11.44 21.29 12.49
N GLY A 443 11.34 20.75 11.27
CA GLY A 443 10.29 21.05 10.28
C GLY A 443 10.69 22.02 9.17
N THR A 444 11.89 22.62 9.23
CA THR A 444 12.41 23.50 8.16
C THR A 444 12.83 22.70 6.92
N ILE A 445 12.78 23.31 5.73
CA ILE A 445 13.16 22.65 4.48
C ILE A 445 14.68 22.47 4.40
N ASP A 446 15.16 21.25 4.10
CA ASP A 446 16.51 21.07 3.55
C ASP A 446 16.50 21.35 2.04
N LYS A 447 16.94 22.55 1.67
CA LYS A 447 16.99 23.03 0.28
C LYS A 447 18.06 22.34 -0.59
N LYS A 448 18.81 21.37 -0.05
CA LYS A 448 19.77 20.56 -0.84
C LYS A 448 19.08 19.61 -1.83
N LEU A 449 17.90 19.10 -1.49
CA LEU A 449 17.12 18.27 -2.41
C LEU A 449 16.35 19.16 -3.39
N VAL A 450 16.80 19.19 -4.65
CA VAL A 450 16.17 19.94 -5.74
C VAL A 450 15.73 18.96 -6.82
N LEU A 451 14.43 18.66 -6.87
CA LEU A 451 13.89 17.82 -7.93
C LEU A 451 13.91 18.50 -9.29
N LYS A 452 14.23 17.71 -10.32
CA LYS A 452 14.02 18.04 -11.72
C LYS A 452 12.57 17.78 -12.14
N GLN A 453 12.23 17.99 -13.41
CA GLN A 453 10.86 17.83 -13.89
C GLN A 453 10.39 16.37 -13.82
N ILE A 454 9.12 16.18 -13.47
CA ILE A 454 8.43 14.89 -13.43
C ILE A 454 7.26 14.94 -14.39
N GLU A 455 7.09 13.92 -15.22
CA GLU A 455 6.04 13.84 -16.23
C GLU A 455 5.21 12.56 -16.11
N GLY A 456 3.93 12.63 -16.49
CA GLY A 456 3.07 11.46 -16.67
C GLY A 456 2.54 10.79 -15.40
N GLY A 457 2.79 11.36 -14.22
CA GLY A 457 2.32 10.90 -12.91
C GLY A 457 2.93 11.69 -11.76
N SER A 458 2.86 11.16 -10.54
CA SER A 458 3.33 11.81 -9.30
C SER A 458 4.17 10.87 -8.43
N ILE A 459 4.87 11.42 -7.43
CA ILE A 459 5.54 10.63 -6.39
C ILE A 459 4.50 10.16 -5.36
N GLY A 460 4.51 8.87 -5.04
CA GLY A 460 3.70 8.27 -3.99
C GLY A 460 4.44 8.16 -2.66
N LYS A 461 5.72 7.73 -2.68
CA LYS A 461 6.54 7.55 -1.47
C LYS A 461 8.03 7.62 -1.77
N ALA A 462 8.84 7.99 -0.78
CA ALA A 462 10.30 7.99 -0.89
C ALA A 462 10.96 7.57 0.44
N TYR A 463 12.18 7.05 0.36
CA TYR A 463 13.02 6.62 1.49
C TYR A 463 14.48 6.99 1.23
N GLN A 464 15.25 7.36 2.27
CA GLN A 464 16.68 7.58 2.17
C GLN A 464 17.43 6.39 2.82
N LEU A 465 18.25 5.70 2.01
CA LEU A 465 19.10 4.57 2.42
C LEU A 465 20.19 4.98 3.42
N LYS A 466 20.86 3.99 4.04
CA LYS A 466 22.14 4.17 4.73
C LYS A 466 23.23 4.77 3.83
N SER A 467 23.16 4.55 2.52
CA SER A 467 24.06 5.16 1.52
C SER A 467 23.73 6.62 1.18
N GLY A 468 22.72 7.23 1.82
CA GLY A 468 22.26 8.59 1.56
C GLY A 468 21.43 8.77 0.29
N LYS A 469 21.47 7.81 -0.65
CA LYS A 469 20.64 7.80 -1.86
C LYS A 469 19.15 7.66 -1.52
N LEU A 470 18.30 8.19 -2.37
CA LEU A 470 16.84 8.21 -2.22
C LEU A 470 16.20 7.18 -3.15
N LEU A 471 15.46 6.20 -2.62
CA LEU A 471 14.51 5.41 -3.42
C LEU A 471 13.22 6.23 -3.54
N VAL A 472 12.73 6.40 -4.77
CA VAL A 472 11.52 7.17 -5.07
C VAL A 472 10.55 6.31 -5.87
N PHE A 473 9.31 6.22 -5.40
CA PHE A 473 8.24 5.40 -5.96
C PHE A 473 7.01 6.24 -6.30
N GLY A 474 6.30 5.90 -7.36
CA GLY A 474 5.10 6.63 -7.78
C GLY A 474 4.48 6.13 -9.08
N SER A 475 3.73 7.00 -9.75
CA SER A 475 3.06 6.76 -11.03
C SER A 475 3.71 7.49 -12.20
N PHE A 476 4.79 8.24 -11.96
CA PHE A 476 5.52 9.01 -12.97
C PHE A 476 6.08 8.14 -14.11
N LYS A 477 6.23 8.74 -15.29
CA LYS A 477 6.74 8.08 -16.51
C LYS A 477 8.13 8.58 -16.91
N LYS A 478 8.45 9.83 -16.58
CA LYS A 478 9.75 10.44 -16.86
C LYS A 478 10.24 11.28 -15.68
N TYR A 479 11.56 11.40 -15.61
CA TYR A 479 12.27 12.36 -14.78
C TYR A 479 13.35 13.04 -15.63
N ASP A 480 13.33 14.38 -15.68
CA ASP A 480 14.23 15.18 -16.53
C ASP A 480 14.19 14.79 -18.02
N GLY A 481 13.01 14.47 -18.55
CA GLY A 481 12.80 13.97 -19.92
C GLY A 481 13.17 12.48 -20.13
N ILE A 482 13.98 11.90 -19.24
CA ILE A 482 14.45 10.50 -19.29
C ILE A 482 13.38 9.57 -18.69
N ILE A 483 13.16 8.42 -19.32
CA ILE A 483 12.08 7.49 -18.95
C ILE A 483 12.38 6.79 -17.62
N ARG A 484 11.49 6.98 -16.64
CA ARG A 484 11.55 6.39 -15.30
C ARG A 484 10.12 6.00 -14.93
N GLN A 485 9.79 4.72 -15.07
CA GLN A 485 8.42 4.24 -15.00
C GLN A 485 8.07 3.80 -13.57
N GLY A 486 7.69 4.76 -12.73
CA GLY A 486 7.20 4.57 -11.37
C GLY A 486 8.26 4.28 -10.29
N PHE A 487 9.52 4.06 -10.67
CA PHE A 487 10.66 3.86 -9.78
C PHE A 487 11.89 4.61 -10.29
N MET A 488 12.67 5.17 -9.35
CA MET A 488 14.02 5.68 -9.60
C MET A 488 14.83 5.74 -8.30
N ILE A 489 16.16 5.73 -8.43
CA ILE A 489 17.10 6.04 -7.34
C ILE A 489 17.80 7.37 -7.64
N LEU A 490 17.70 8.31 -6.69
CA LEU A 490 18.34 9.62 -6.75
C LEU A 490 19.52 9.71 -5.78
N ASN A 491 20.46 10.61 -6.08
CA ASN A 491 21.42 11.13 -5.13
C ASN A 491 20.72 12.09 -4.13
N PRO A 492 21.37 12.48 -3.00
CA PRO A 492 20.77 13.37 -2.00
C PRO A 492 20.36 14.76 -2.53
N ASP A 493 20.93 15.19 -3.65
CA ASP A 493 20.64 16.48 -4.31
C ASP A 493 19.41 16.44 -5.25
N GLY A 494 18.91 15.25 -5.58
CA GLY A 494 17.85 15.04 -6.57
C GLY A 494 18.34 14.65 -7.97
N SER A 495 19.65 14.57 -8.23
CA SER A 495 20.18 14.03 -9.49
C SER A 495 19.96 12.51 -9.57
N LEU A 496 19.82 11.95 -10.79
CA LEU A 496 19.72 10.50 -10.98
C LEU A 496 21.02 9.82 -10.56
N ALA A 497 20.93 8.79 -9.72
CA ALA A 497 22.11 8.01 -9.33
C ALA A 497 22.58 7.13 -10.49
N ALA A 498 23.79 7.40 -10.99
CA ALA A 498 24.37 6.70 -12.14
C ALA A 498 24.50 5.18 -11.88
N GLY A 499 24.06 4.37 -12.85
CA GLY A 499 24.04 2.90 -12.74
C GLY A 499 22.91 2.31 -11.87
N TYR A 500 22.13 3.10 -11.13
CA TYR A 500 21.04 2.61 -10.26
C TYR A 500 19.63 2.69 -10.87
N ASN A 501 19.53 3.11 -12.14
CA ASN A 501 18.26 3.37 -12.82
C ASN A 501 18.13 2.52 -14.09
N ASN A 502 18.73 1.33 -14.07
CA ASN A 502 18.75 0.34 -15.15
C ASN A 502 17.46 -0.50 -15.23
N THR A 503 16.66 -0.54 -14.16
CA THR A 503 15.44 -1.36 -14.10
C THR A 503 14.29 -0.86 -14.98
N GLY A 504 13.43 -1.79 -15.39
CA GLY A 504 12.21 -1.55 -16.14
C GLY A 504 11.03 -1.09 -15.27
N LYS A 505 9.81 -1.36 -15.76
CA LYS A 505 8.58 -0.81 -15.20
C LYS A 505 8.31 -1.28 -13.76
N PHE A 506 8.07 -0.31 -12.87
CA PHE A 506 7.40 -0.53 -11.60
C PHE A 506 5.89 -0.31 -11.73
N GLN A 507 5.09 -1.09 -11.00
CA GLN A 507 3.65 -0.88 -10.90
C GLN A 507 3.14 -1.31 -9.53
N GLY A 508 2.62 -0.35 -8.76
CA GLY A 508 2.01 -0.59 -7.46
C GLY A 508 2.01 0.63 -6.54
N ILE A 509 1.63 0.38 -5.28
CA ILE A 509 1.72 1.34 -4.17
C ILE A 509 2.66 0.75 -3.12
N VAL A 510 3.75 1.43 -2.79
CA VAL A 510 4.66 1.03 -1.69
C VAL A 510 4.08 1.50 -0.36
N ASN A 511 3.81 0.55 0.54
CA ASN A 511 3.42 0.87 1.92
C ASN A 511 4.66 1.01 2.82
N ASP A 512 5.65 0.12 2.68
CA ASP A 512 6.82 0.02 3.57
C ASP A 512 8.11 -0.40 2.82
N VAL A 513 9.29 -0.09 3.37
CA VAL A 513 10.60 -0.51 2.85
C VAL A 513 11.55 -0.84 4.00
N TYR A 514 12.12 -2.04 3.99
CA TYR A 514 13.12 -2.50 4.96
C TYR A 514 14.51 -2.67 4.30
N GLU A 515 15.52 -1.97 4.82
CA GLU A 515 16.91 -2.01 4.31
C GLU A 515 17.78 -2.99 5.12
N SER A 516 18.24 -4.04 4.46
CA SER A 516 19.04 -5.15 4.99
C SER A 516 20.37 -5.30 4.23
N VAL A 517 21.05 -6.43 4.40
CA VAL A 517 22.13 -6.90 3.52
C VAL A 517 21.83 -8.33 3.05
N ASP A 518 22.34 -8.72 1.89
CA ASP A 518 22.31 -10.11 1.42
C ASP A 518 23.37 -10.99 2.13
N ILE A 519 23.48 -12.26 1.71
CA ILE A 519 24.46 -13.22 2.24
C ILE A 519 25.92 -12.91 1.89
N PHE A 520 26.16 -11.96 0.97
CA PHE A 520 27.47 -11.48 0.54
C PHE A 520 27.84 -10.13 1.16
N GLY A 521 26.92 -9.49 1.88
CA GLY A 521 27.08 -8.18 2.52
C GLY A 521 26.64 -6.99 1.65
N ASN A 522 26.08 -7.22 0.46
CA ASN A 522 25.56 -6.13 -0.38
C ASN A 522 24.30 -5.52 0.24
N PRO A 523 24.09 -4.20 0.18
CA PRO A 523 22.85 -3.56 0.57
C PRO A 523 21.65 -4.14 -0.18
N THR A 524 20.57 -4.45 0.54
CA THR A 524 19.29 -4.90 -0.04
C THR A 524 18.13 -4.05 0.48
N ALA A 525 17.10 -3.87 -0.34
CA ALA A 525 15.85 -3.24 0.06
C ALA A 525 14.67 -4.19 -0.21
N LEU A 526 13.98 -4.60 0.85
CA LEU A 526 12.71 -5.31 0.78
C LEU A 526 11.58 -4.29 0.69
N ILE A 527 11.04 -4.13 -0.51
CA ILE A 527 9.99 -3.18 -0.86
C ILE A 527 8.64 -3.89 -0.73
N ALA A 528 7.75 -3.35 0.12
CA ALA A 528 6.49 -3.99 0.49
C ALA A 528 5.28 -3.06 0.24
N GLY A 529 4.18 -3.61 -0.22
CA GLY A 529 3.04 -2.80 -0.64
C GLY A 529 1.88 -3.55 -1.29
N ALA A 530 1.16 -2.83 -2.14
CA ALA A 530 0.26 -3.35 -3.16
C ALA A 530 0.98 -3.29 -4.51
N ILE A 531 1.95 -4.18 -4.71
CA ILE A 531 2.88 -4.19 -5.84
C ILE A 531 2.52 -5.36 -6.77
N SER A 532 2.42 -5.09 -8.08
CA SER A 532 2.14 -6.08 -9.12
C SER A 532 3.30 -6.28 -10.11
N LEU A 533 4.22 -5.32 -10.21
CA LEU A 533 5.33 -5.32 -11.16
C LEU A 533 6.56 -4.60 -10.60
N PHE A 534 7.74 -5.18 -10.80
CA PHE A 534 9.04 -4.51 -10.63
C PHE A 534 9.99 -5.02 -11.73
N ASP A 535 10.76 -4.13 -12.38
CA ASP A 535 11.68 -4.50 -13.46
C ASP A 535 11.03 -5.33 -14.59
N ASN A 536 9.78 -4.98 -14.94
CA ASN A 536 8.90 -5.76 -15.86
C ASN A 536 8.54 -7.20 -15.39
N GLN A 537 9.05 -7.67 -14.25
CA GLN A 537 8.73 -8.97 -13.66
C GLN A 537 7.48 -8.87 -12.77
N GLN A 538 6.61 -9.89 -12.82
CA GLN A 538 5.46 -9.97 -11.92
C GLN A 538 5.92 -10.27 -10.49
N VAL A 539 5.40 -9.50 -9.53
CA VAL A 539 5.64 -9.68 -8.09
C VAL A 539 4.32 -9.51 -7.34
N SER A 540 4.17 -10.14 -6.18
CA SER A 540 2.95 -10.01 -5.36
C SER A 540 3.24 -9.40 -3.99
N GLY A 541 2.97 -8.11 -3.85
CA GLY A 541 2.96 -7.41 -2.56
C GLY A 541 4.32 -7.18 -1.88
N ALA A 542 5.35 -7.95 -2.21
CA ALA A 542 6.71 -7.76 -1.75
C ALA A 542 7.73 -8.17 -2.81
N VAL A 543 8.85 -7.43 -2.89
CA VAL A 543 10.03 -7.74 -3.70
C VAL A 543 11.28 -7.29 -2.96
N ARG A 544 12.33 -8.12 -2.91
CA ARG A 544 13.67 -7.70 -2.44
C ARG A 544 14.52 -7.34 -3.65
N ILE A 545 15.20 -6.21 -3.58
CA ILE A 545 16.19 -5.79 -4.59
C ILE A 545 17.58 -5.73 -3.97
N SER A 546 18.59 -6.11 -4.75
CA SER A 546 19.99 -5.88 -4.42
C SER A 546 20.44 -4.53 -4.97
N ILE A 547 21.23 -3.80 -4.18
CA ILE A 547 21.68 -2.44 -4.46
C ILE A 547 23.21 -2.41 -4.35
N LYS A 548 23.88 -2.70 -5.46
CA LYS A 548 25.35 -2.83 -5.54
C LYS A 548 26.04 -1.48 -5.24
N PRO A 549 27.21 -1.47 -4.57
CA PRO A 549 27.97 -0.25 -4.27
C PRO A 549 28.43 0.46 -5.56
#